data_AF-A0A097EKY2-F1
#
_entry.id   AF-A0A097EKY2-F1
#
_cell.length_a   1.000
_cell.length_b   1.000
_cell.length_c   1.000
_cell.angle_alpha   90.00
_cell.angle_beta   90.00
_cell.angle_gamma   90.00
#
_symmetry.space_group_name_H-M   'P 1'
#
loop_
_entity.id
_entity.type
_entity.pdbx_description
1 polymer ?
#
loop_
_entity_poly.entity_id
_entity_poly.type
_entity_poly.pdbx_seq_one_letter_code
_entity_poly.pdbx_strand_id
1 'polypeptide(L)'
;MILGYAGLFPQIAAVATCFFSAESDVGPMFAFAYAALILSFLGGIWWGFAMRSGRDQGRIATLAVLPSLFGALLILLSIAHVLPLGLALVLMGSAVITTLLIDRRLVESAHAPTGWMTLRVPLSIGLGGLTILCGIICGLSAS
;
A
#
# COMPACT_ATOMS: atom_id res chain seq x y z
N MET A 1 -15.89 12.91 1.08
CA MET A 1 -16.10 11.63 1.79
C MET A 1 -15.11 11.55 2.95
N ILE A 2 -15.56 11.75 4.19
CA ILE A 2 -14.69 11.76 5.39
C ILE A 2 -14.25 10.34 5.79
N LEU A 3 -15.07 9.32 5.52
CA LEU A 3 -14.82 7.93 5.93
C LEU A 3 -13.55 7.31 5.33
N GLY A 4 -13.13 7.72 4.14
CA GLY A 4 -11.91 7.18 3.51
C GLY A 4 -10.64 7.46 4.30
N TYR A 5 -10.60 8.58 5.03
CA TYR A 5 -9.46 8.97 5.88
C TYR A 5 -9.31 8.09 7.12
N ALA A 6 -10.37 7.38 7.54
CA ALA A 6 -10.27 6.40 8.62
C ALA A 6 -9.28 5.28 8.28
N GLY A 7 -9.04 5.01 6.99
CA GLY A 7 -8.01 4.08 6.53
C GLY A 7 -6.57 4.48 6.86
N LEU A 8 -6.30 5.73 7.26
CA LEU A 8 -4.97 6.12 7.74
C LEU A 8 -4.74 5.76 9.20
N PHE A 9 -5.82 5.58 9.98
CA PHE A 9 -5.74 5.38 11.42
C PHE A 9 -4.90 4.16 11.83
N PRO A 10 -5.02 2.98 11.19
CA PRO A 10 -4.20 1.82 11.55
C PRO A 10 -2.70 2.07 11.35
N GLN A 11 -2.32 2.78 10.28
CA GLN A 11 -0.92 3.08 10.00
C GLN A 11 -0.36 4.13 10.95
N ILE A 12 -1.17 5.13 11.33
CA ILE A 12 -0.81 6.11 12.37
C ILE A 12 -0.57 5.39 13.70
N ALA A 13 -1.47 4.50 14.10
CA ALA A 13 -1.33 3.71 15.31
C ALA A 13 -0.06 2.84 15.28
N ALA A 14 0.23 2.19 14.14
CA ALA A 14 1.44 1.40 13.97
C ALA A 14 2.72 2.25 14.17
N VAL A 15 2.80 3.41 13.53
CA VAL A 15 3.95 4.33 13.69
C VAL A 15 4.05 4.84 15.12
N ALA A 16 2.93 5.14 15.78
CA ALA A 16 2.94 5.58 17.18
C ALA A 16 3.57 4.54 18.10
N THR A 17 3.32 3.24 17.89
CA THR A 17 3.92 2.19 18.71
C THR A 17 5.45 2.12 18.61
N CYS A 18 6.05 2.55 17.49
CA CYS A 18 7.51 2.64 17.36
C CYS A 18 8.14 3.64 18.35
N PHE A 19 7.38 4.63 18.81
CA PHE A 19 7.86 5.61 19.79
C PHE A 19 7.63 5.18 21.25
N PHE A 20 6.58 4.39 21.51
CA PHE A 20 6.23 3.96 22.87
C PHE A 20 6.83 2.61 23.27
N SER A 21 7.11 1.74 22.30
CA SER A 21 7.65 0.40 22.50
C SER A 21 8.73 0.11 21.47
N ALA A 22 9.83 0.85 21.52
CA ALA A 22 10.92 0.79 20.53
C ALA A 22 11.57 -0.61 20.39
N GLU A 23 11.50 -1.43 21.43
CA GLU A 23 12.02 -2.82 21.46
C GLU A 23 11.07 -3.84 20.82
N SER A 24 9.86 -3.44 20.40
CA SER A 24 8.83 -4.35 19.89
C SER A 24 8.60 -4.21 18.39
N ASP A 25 8.73 -5.32 17.67
CA ASP A 25 8.43 -5.41 16.23
C ASP A 25 6.93 -5.40 15.91
N VAL A 26 6.05 -5.37 16.91
CA VAL A 26 4.59 -5.43 16.70
C VAL A 26 4.09 -4.28 15.82
N GLY A 27 4.58 -3.06 16.05
CA GLY A 27 4.26 -1.88 15.26
C GLY A 27 4.65 -2.03 13.79
N PRO A 28 5.95 -2.24 13.50
CA PRO A 28 6.45 -2.50 12.16
C PRO A 28 5.75 -3.66 11.43
N MET A 29 5.51 -4.79 12.10
CA MET A 29 4.80 -5.93 11.53
C MET A 29 3.34 -5.59 11.19
N PHE A 30 2.65 -4.88 12.07
CA PHE A 30 1.28 -4.44 11.82
C PHE A 30 1.21 -3.43 10.67
N ALA A 31 2.12 -2.45 10.64
CA ALA A 31 2.28 -1.51 9.54
C ALA A 31 2.51 -2.21 8.19
N PHE A 32 3.32 -3.26 8.19
CA PHE A 32 3.63 -4.04 6.99
C PHE A 32 2.43 -4.83 6.49
N ALA A 33 1.76 -5.56 7.40
CA ALA A 33 0.56 -6.33 7.09
C ALA A 33 -0.59 -5.44 6.58
N TYR A 34 -0.79 -4.28 7.20
CA TYR A 34 -1.84 -3.36 6.79
C TYR A 34 -1.58 -2.74 5.42
N ALA A 35 -0.33 -2.35 5.13
CA ALA A 35 0.03 -1.83 3.80
C ALA A 35 -0.15 -2.90 2.70
N ALA A 36 0.19 -4.16 2.97
CA ALA A 36 -0.08 -5.28 2.06
C ALA A 36 -1.60 -5.49 1.83
N LEU A 37 -2.40 -5.39 2.89
CA LEU A 37 -3.86 -5.47 2.80
C LEU A 37 -4.43 -4.36 1.92
N ILE A 38 -3.93 -3.12 2.06
CA ILE A 38 -4.38 -1.99 1.23
C ILE A 38 -3.98 -2.17 -0.24
N LEU A 39 -2.77 -2.65 -0.53
CA LEU A 39 -2.39 -2.97 -1.91
C LEU A 39 -3.32 -4.04 -2.52
N SER A 40 -3.63 -5.09 -1.76
CA SER A 40 -4.54 -6.14 -2.22
C SER A 40 -5.95 -5.61 -2.46
N PHE A 41 -6.45 -4.79 -1.55
CA PHE A 41 -7.74 -4.13 -1.69
C PHE A 41 -7.80 -3.24 -2.92
N LEU A 42 -6.75 -2.45 -3.19
CA LEU A 42 -6.67 -1.60 -4.37
C LEU A 42 -6.66 -2.42 -5.67
N GLY A 43 -5.90 -3.52 -5.69
CA GLY A 43 -5.93 -4.48 -6.79
C GLY A 43 -7.34 -5.00 -7.04
N GLY A 44 -8.07 -5.37 -5.99
CA GLY A 44 -9.48 -5.75 -6.09
C GLY A 44 -10.38 -4.68 -6.71
N ILE A 45 -10.17 -3.40 -6.39
CA ILE A 45 -10.92 -2.29 -6.99
C ILE A 45 -10.61 -2.16 -8.49
N TRP A 46 -9.34 -2.21 -8.88
CA TRP A 46 -8.94 -2.16 -10.29
C TRP A 46 -9.49 -3.35 -11.07
N TRP A 47 -9.56 -4.52 -10.46
CA TRP A 47 -10.19 -5.69 -11.04
C TRP A 47 -11.70 -5.47 -11.27
N GLY A 48 -12.37 -4.82 -10.31
CA GLY A 48 -13.75 -4.36 -10.47
C GLY A 48 -13.93 -3.38 -11.64
N PHE A 49 -12.98 -2.47 -11.87
CA PHE A 49 -12.99 -1.62 -13.07
C PHE A 49 -12.83 -2.46 -14.34
N ALA A 50 -11.92 -3.44 -14.35
CA ALA A 50 -11.68 -4.33 -15.48
C ALA A 50 -12.96 -5.02 -15.98
N MET A 51 -13.82 -5.49 -15.07
CA MET A 51 -15.07 -6.17 -15.41
C MET A 51 -16.08 -5.29 -16.17
N ARG A 52 -15.89 -3.97 -16.15
CA ARG A 52 -16.72 -2.99 -16.88
C ARG A 52 -16.05 -2.45 -18.14
N SER A 53 -14.83 -2.90 -18.43
CA SER A 53 -13.93 -2.29 -19.43
C SER A 53 -13.98 -2.95 -20.81
N GLY A 54 -14.80 -3.98 -21.01
CA GLY A 54 -14.99 -4.64 -22.31
C GLY A 54 -13.67 -5.09 -22.96
N ARG A 55 -13.27 -4.43 -24.04
CA ARG A 55 -12.04 -4.76 -24.81
C ARG A 55 -10.75 -4.64 -23.99
N ASP A 56 -10.72 -3.78 -22.97
CA ASP A 56 -9.55 -3.53 -22.12
C ASP A 56 -9.50 -4.42 -20.87
N GLN A 57 -10.51 -5.28 -20.67
CA GLN A 57 -10.66 -6.12 -19.47
C GLN A 57 -9.39 -6.90 -19.13
N GLY A 58 -8.81 -7.61 -20.10
CA GLY A 58 -7.63 -8.46 -19.85
C GLY A 58 -6.45 -7.65 -19.32
N ARG A 59 -6.14 -6.52 -19.96
CA ARG A 59 -5.02 -5.64 -19.58
C ARG A 59 -5.21 -5.07 -18.18
N ILE A 60 -6.40 -4.55 -17.87
CA ILE A 60 -6.68 -3.93 -16.56
C ILE A 60 -6.71 -5.01 -15.46
N ALA A 61 -7.27 -6.19 -15.74
CA ALA A 61 -7.27 -7.30 -14.79
C ALA A 61 -5.85 -7.80 -14.46
N THR A 62 -4.95 -7.85 -15.45
CA THR A 62 -3.53 -8.17 -15.20
C THR A 62 -2.87 -7.10 -14.33
N LEU A 63 -3.08 -5.81 -14.63
CA LEU A 63 -2.55 -4.72 -13.81
C LEU A 63 -3.10 -4.74 -12.38
N ALA A 64 -4.35 -5.13 -12.20
CA ALA A 64 -5.03 -5.26 -10.92
C ALA A 64 -4.42 -6.31 -9.99
N VAL A 65 -3.76 -7.33 -10.53
CA VAL A 65 -3.16 -8.41 -9.73
C VAL A 65 -1.75 -8.03 -9.23
N LEU A 66 -1.05 -7.13 -9.93
CA LEU A 66 0.34 -6.76 -9.60
C LEU A 66 0.53 -6.23 -8.17
N PRO A 67 -0.33 -5.36 -7.62
CA PRO A 67 -0.18 -4.88 -6.24
C PRO A 67 -0.20 -6.02 -5.20
N SER A 68 -1.13 -6.97 -5.35
CA SER A 68 -1.26 -8.11 -4.43
C SER A 68 -0.05 -9.04 -4.52
N LEU A 69 0.41 -9.33 -5.74
CA LEU A 69 1.60 -10.18 -5.95
C LEU A 69 2.86 -9.52 -5.40
N PHE A 70 3.00 -8.20 -5.58
CA PHE A 70 4.13 -7.46 -5.03
C PHE A 70 4.12 -7.49 -3.50
N GLY A 71 2.96 -7.25 -2.87
CA GLY A 71 2.80 -7.37 -1.42
C GLY A 71 3.13 -8.77 -0.91
N ALA A 72 2.62 -9.81 -1.59
CA ALA A 72 2.89 -11.21 -1.25
C ALA A 72 4.39 -11.57 -1.40
N LEU A 73 5.05 -11.06 -2.44
CA LEU A 73 6.49 -11.25 -2.65
C LEU A 73 7.29 -10.62 -1.52
N LEU A 74 6.99 -9.38 -1.13
CA LEU A 74 7.69 -8.74 -0.01
C LEU A 74 7.46 -9.48 1.31
N ILE A 75 6.24 -9.98 1.55
CA ILE A 75 5.94 -10.82 2.73
C ILE A 75 6.82 -12.08 2.72
N LEU A 76 6.87 -12.79 1.59
CA LEU A 76 7.68 -13.99 1.45
C LEU A 76 9.17 -13.72 1.69
N LEU A 77 9.71 -12.66 1.07
CA LEU A 77 11.13 -12.29 1.24
C LEU A 77 11.46 -11.86 2.66
N SER A 78 10.54 -11.18 3.36
CA SER A 78 10.72 -10.78 4.75
C SER A 78 10.67 -11.98 5.70
N ILE A 79 9.68 -12.89 5.55
CA ILE A 79 9.59 -14.11 6.38
C ILE A 79 10.76 -15.06 6.12
N ALA A 80 11.25 -15.13 4.88
CA ALA A 80 12.44 -15.89 4.53
C ALA A 80 13.76 -15.26 5.02
N HIS A 81 13.70 -14.12 5.72
CA HIS A 81 14.87 -13.36 6.21
C HIS A 81 15.84 -12.93 5.09
N VAL A 82 15.36 -12.87 3.84
CA VAL A 82 16.14 -12.42 2.68
C VAL A 82 16.15 -10.89 2.60
N LEU A 83 15.07 -10.26 3.06
CA LEU A 83 14.88 -8.82 3.03
C LEU A 83 14.60 -8.30 4.45
N PRO A 84 15.39 -7.34 4.97
CA PRO A 84 15.13 -6.80 6.30
C PRO A 84 13.79 -6.05 6.33
N LEU A 85 13.06 -6.17 7.46
CA LEU A 85 11.71 -5.62 7.60
C LEU A 85 11.64 -4.11 7.32
N GLY A 86 12.63 -3.35 7.77
CA GLY A 86 12.73 -1.92 7.50
C GLY A 86 12.73 -1.58 6.00
N LEU A 87 13.52 -2.31 5.21
CA LEU A 87 13.55 -2.14 3.75
C LEU A 87 12.26 -2.63 3.09
N ALA A 88 11.70 -3.75 3.57
CA ALA A 88 10.42 -4.27 3.08
C ALA A 88 9.28 -3.25 3.27
N LEU A 89 9.24 -2.56 4.41
CA LEU A 89 8.32 -1.46 4.69
C LEU A 89 8.50 -0.27 3.74
N VAL A 90 9.75 0.14 3.49
CA VAL A 90 10.05 1.23 2.53
C VAL A 90 9.55 0.86 1.13
N LEU A 91 9.80 -0.36 0.67
CA LEU A 91 9.32 -0.85 -0.62
C LEU A 91 7.79 -0.94 -0.68
N MET A 92 7.15 -1.41 0.40
CA MET A 92 5.70 -1.51 0.49
C MET A 92 5.03 -0.11 0.42
N GLY A 93 5.52 0.86 1.19
CA GLY A 93 5.00 2.23 1.15
C GLY A 93 5.26 2.92 -0.18
N SER A 94 6.42 2.65 -0.81
CA SER A 94 6.73 3.12 -2.17
C SER A 94 5.77 2.54 -3.21
N ALA A 95 5.42 1.26 -3.09
CA ALA A 95 4.43 0.62 -3.95
C ALA A 95 3.04 1.25 -3.80
N VAL A 96 2.62 1.54 -2.56
CA VAL A 96 1.36 2.26 -2.31
C VAL A 96 1.34 3.61 -3.03
N ILE A 97 2.43 4.39 -2.96
CA ILE A 97 2.50 5.70 -3.63
C ILE A 97 2.51 5.55 -5.16
N THR A 98 3.29 4.62 -5.70
CA THR A 98 3.40 4.42 -7.15
C THR A 98 2.11 3.90 -7.79
N THR A 99 1.20 3.30 -7.02
CA THR A 99 -0.15 2.95 -7.52
C THR A 99 -0.94 4.17 -8.02
N LEU A 100 -0.62 5.38 -7.56
CA LEU A 100 -1.22 6.63 -8.07
C LEU A 100 -0.96 6.83 -9.56
N LEU A 101 0.13 6.28 -10.11
CA LEU A 101 0.42 6.35 -11.54
C LEU A 101 -0.56 5.50 -12.35
N ILE A 102 -0.95 4.34 -11.81
CA ILE A 102 -1.95 3.48 -12.44
C ILE A 102 -3.34 4.09 -12.25
N ASP A 103 -3.65 4.63 -11.06
CA ASP A 103 -4.90 5.35 -10.80
C ASP A 103 -5.11 6.50 -11.80
N ARG A 104 -4.06 7.28 -12.10
CA ARG A 104 -4.11 8.35 -13.12
C ARG A 104 -4.46 7.81 -14.50
N ARG A 105 -3.78 6.76 -14.95
CA ARG A 105 -4.05 6.13 -16.25
C ARG A 105 -5.47 5.58 -16.36
N LEU A 106 -6.00 5.01 -15.27
CA LEU A 106 -7.37 4.50 -15.22
C LEU A 106 -8.41 5.63 -15.30
N VAL A 107 -8.11 6.81 -14.74
CA VAL A 107 -8.95 8.01 -14.88
C VAL A 107 -8.86 8.58 -16.29
N GLU A 108 -7.66 8.72 -16.86
CA GLU A 108 -7.45 9.22 -18.24
C GLU A 108 -8.15 8.36 -19.29
N SER A 109 -8.25 7.04 -19.04
CA SER A 109 -8.94 6.08 -19.91
C SER A 109 -10.43 5.89 -19.57
N ALA A 110 -11.00 6.75 -18.72
CA ALA A 110 -12.41 6.74 -18.31
C ALA A 110 -12.90 5.42 -17.65
N HIS A 111 -11.99 4.62 -17.10
CA HIS A 111 -12.32 3.39 -16.38
C HIS A 111 -12.60 3.63 -14.89
N ALA A 112 -11.95 4.64 -14.29
CA ALA A 112 -12.13 5.01 -12.89
C ALA A 112 -13.20 6.13 -12.72
N PRO A 113 -13.93 6.16 -11.59
CA PRO A 113 -14.98 7.15 -11.36
C PRO A 113 -14.42 8.58 -11.20
N THR A 114 -15.26 9.57 -11.48
CA THR A 114 -14.94 10.99 -11.27
C THR A 114 -14.59 11.26 -9.81
N GLY A 115 -13.48 11.97 -9.56
CA GLY A 115 -13.00 12.27 -8.20
C GLY A 115 -12.16 11.17 -7.55
N TRP A 116 -11.87 10.06 -8.25
CA TRP A 116 -11.01 8.98 -7.75
C TRP A 116 -9.66 9.50 -7.23
N MET A 117 -8.97 10.34 -8.01
CA MET A 117 -7.67 10.88 -7.63
C MET A 117 -7.74 11.81 -6.40
N THR A 118 -8.81 12.59 -6.25
CA THR A 118 -8.98 13.50 -5.11
C THR A 118 -8.99 12.75 -3.78
N LEU A 119 -9.53 11.52 -3.78
CA LEU A 119 -9.51 10.64 -2.62
C LEU A 119 -8.19 9.88 -2.51
N ARG A 120 -7.68 9.33 -3.63
CA ARG A 120 -6.54 8.43 -3.63
C ARG A 120 -5.22 9.11 -3.30
N VAL A 121 -4.99 10.34 -3.78
CA VAL A 121 -3.74 11.08 -3.55
C VAL A 121 -3.43 11.23 -2.05
N PRO A 122 -4.31 11.82 -1.22
CA PRO A 122 -3.99 12.00 0.20
C PRO A 122 -3.88 10.66 0.94
N LEU A 123 -4.69 9.67 0.57
CA LEU A 123 -4.64 8.35 1.22
C LEU A 123 -3.35 7.60 0.90
N SER A 124 -2.93 7.56 -0.37
CA SER A 124 -1.71 6.84 -0.77
C SER A 124 -0.45 7.56 -0.29
N ILE A 125 -0.42 8.90 -0.31
CA ILE A 125 0.71 9.66 0.24
C ILE A 125 0.78 9.50 1.76
N GLY A 126 -0.35 9.63 2.46
CA GLY A 126 -0.41 9.47 3.91
C GLY A 126 -0.02 8.06 4.35
N LEU A 127 -0.69 7.04 3.80
CA LEU A 127 -0.42 5.64 4.14
C LEU A 127 1.01 5.25 3.76
N GLY A 128 1.38 5.45 2.50
CA GLY A 128 2.70 5.07 1.99
C GLY A 128 3.83 5.82 2.70
N GLY A 129 3.65 7.11 2.99
CA GLY A 129 4.60 7.91 3.76
C GLY A 129 4.78 7.40 5.19
N LEU A 130 3.68 7.06 5.88
CA LEU A 130 3.73 6.48 7.22
C LEU A 130 4.38 5.08 7.21
N THR A 131 4.12 4.26 6.20
CA THR A 131 4.78 2.95 6.04
C THR A 131 6.29 3.10 5.81
N ILE A 132 6.71 4.06 4.96
CA ILE A 132 8.14 4.37 4.74
C ILE A 132 8.78 4.86 6.04
N LEU A 133 8.14 5.78 6.75
CA LEU A 133 8.63 6.29 8.02
C LEU A 133 8.84 5.18 9.04
N CYS A 134 7.88 4.27 9.17
CA CYS A 134 7.99 3.09 10.02
C CYS A 134 9.19 2.21 9.63
N GLY A 135 9.39 2.00 8.32
CA GLY A 135 10.53 1.25 7.80
C GLY A 135 11.89 1.88 8.11
N ILE A 136 11.98 3.22 8.00
CA ILE A 136 13.20 3.96 8.35
C ILE A 136 13.49 3.84 9.85
N ILE A 137 12.49 4.05 10.71
CA ILE A 137 12.66 3.91 12.17
C ILE A 137 13.12 2.49 12.52
N CYS A 138 12.45 1.47 11.98
CA CYS A 138 12.81 0.06 12.18
C CYS A 138 14.24 -0.25 11.71
N GLY A 139 14.66 0.29 10.55
CA GLY A 139 16.00 0.09 10.03
C GLY A 139 17.10 0.73 10.88
N LEU A 140 16.83 1.89 11.48
CA LEU A 140 17.77 2.58 12.37
C LEU A 140 17.90 1.88 13.73
N SER A 141 16.85 1.23 14.23
CA SER A 141 16.91 0.47 15.49
C SER A 141 17.67 -0.86 15.37
N ALA A 142 17.87 -1.37 14.15
CA ALA A 142 18.52 -2.66 13.89
C ALA A 142 20.03 -2.58 13.61
N SER A 143 20.61 -1.35 13.56
CA SER A 143 22.03 -1.08 13.31
C SER A 143 22.77 -0.69 14.58
#